data_AF-A0A350ERI7-F1
#
_entry.id   AF-A0A350ERI7-F1
#
_cell.length_a   1.000
_cell.length_b   1.000
_cell.length_c   1.000
_cell.angle_alpha   90.00
_cell.angle_beta   90.00
_cell.angle_gamma   90.00
#
_symmetry.space_group_name_H-M   'P 1'
#
loop_
_entity.id
_entity.type
_entity.pdbx_description
1 polymer ?
#
loop_
_entity_poly.entity_id
_entity_poly.type
_entity_poly.pdbx_seq_one_letter_code
_entity_poly.pdbx_strand_id
1 'polypeptide(L)' 'HAPPKVGRNDPCPCGSGRKFKKCCGKQ' A
#
# COMPACT_ATOMS: atom_id res chain seq x y z
N HIS A 1 2.01 17.37 6.72
CA HIS A 1 2.33 15.95 6.95
C HIS A 1 2.38 15.24 5.61
N ALA A 2 3.57 14.82 5.16
CA ALA A 2 3.65 13.94 3.99
C ALA A 2 3.05 12.58 4.37
N PRO A 3 2.19 11.96 3.54
CA PRO A 3 1.71 10.63 3.83
C PRO A 3 2.92 9.69 3.97
N PRO A 4 2.92 8.78 4.96
CA PRO A 4 4.00 7.82 5.12
C PRO A 4 4.17 7.08 3.80
N LYS A 5 5.42 7.00 3.32
CA LYS A 5 5.76 6.26 2.10
C LYS A 5 5.50 4.78 2.37
N VAL A 6 4.28 4.33 2.11
CA VAL A 6 3.91 2.92 2.24
C VAL A 6 4.79 2.12 1.27
N GLY A 7 5.57 1.19 1.81
CA GLY A 7 6.42 0.35 1.00
C GLY A 7 5.56 -0.50 0.08
N ARG A 8 6.06 -0.75 -1.13
CA ARG A 8 5.33 -1.55 -2.13
C ARG A 8 4.97 -2.96 -1.65
N ASN A 9 5.73 -3.53 -0.71
CA ASN A 9 5.46 -4.85 -0.16
C ASN A 9 4.61 -4.83 1.13
N ASP A 10 4.41 -3.68 1.75
CA ASP A 10 3.60 -3.52 2.95
C ASP A 10 2.12 -3.84 2.72
N PRO A 11 1.36 -4.19 3.76
CA PRO A 11 -0.08 -4.34 3.65
C PRO A 11 -0.74 -3.04 3.16
N CYS A 12 -1.75 -3.18 2.30
CA CYS A 12 -2.49 -2.04 1.77
C CYS A 12 -3.28 -1.35 2.89
N PRO A 13 -3.13 -0.02 3.06
CA PRO A 13 -3.89 0.73 4.06
C PRO A 13 -5.39 0.79 3.74
N CYS A 14 -5.80 0.34 2.55
CA CYS A 14 -7.20 0.20 2.14
C CYS A 14 -7.96 -0.94 2.84
N GLY A 15 -7.30 -1.72 3.72
CA GLY A 15 -7.94 -2.81 4.46
C GLY A 15 -8.23 -4.07 3.63
N SER A 16 -7.74 -4.15 2.39
CA SER A 16 -7.98 -5.30 1.51
C SER A 16 -7.18 -6.56 1.89
N GLY A 17 -6.25 -6.45 2.85
CA GLY A 17 -5.31 -7.52 3.20
C GLY A 17 -4.25 -7.83 2.13
N ARG A 18 -4.28 -7.14 0.97
CA ARG A 18 -3.32 -7.33 -0.13
C ARG A 18 -2.10 -6.44 0.07
N LYS A 19 -0.94 -6.83 -0.47
CA LYS A 19 0.25 -5.96 -0.52
C LYS A 19 -0.05 -4.69 -1.31
N PHE A 20 0.50 -3.55 -0.91
CA PHE A 20 0.27 -2.24 -1.51
C PHE A 20 0.48 -2.27 -3.04
N LYS A 21 1.59 -2.85 -3.52
CA LYS A 21 1.88 -3.00 -4.96
C LYS A 21 0.87 -3.82 -5.76
N LYS A 22 0.12 -4.71 -5.10
CA LYS A 22 -0.90 -5.55 -5.74
C LYS A 22 -2.32 -4.97 -5.58
N CYS A 23 -2.46 -3.81 -4.95
CA CYS A 23 -3.74 -3.19 -4.62
C CYS A 23 -3.78 -1.72 -5.07
N CYS A 24 -3.67 -0.76 -4.13
CA CYS A 24 -3.73 0.67 -4.44
C CYS A 24 -2.44 1.22 -5.07
N GLY A 25 -1.30 0.58 -4.81
CA GLY A 25 0.00 0.93 -5.38
C GLY A 25 0.31 0.17 -6.65
N LYS A 26 -0.71 -0.24 -7.42
CA LYS A 26 -0.56 -0.95 -8.70
C LYS A 26 0.31 -0.12 -9.66
N GLN A 27 1.60 -0.43 -9.63
CA GLN A 27 2.59 -0.26 -10.70
C GLN A 27 3.19 -1.63 -10.94
#